data_AF-B6EKR8-F1
#
_entry.id   AF-B6EKR8-F1
#
_cell.length_a   1.000
_cell.length_b   1.000
_cell.length_c   1.000
_cell.angle_alpha   90.00
_cell.angle_beta   90.00
_cell.angle_gamma   90.00
#
_symmetry.space_group_name_H-M   'P 1'
#
loop_
_entity.id
_entity.type
_entity.pdbx_description
1 polymer ?
#
loop_
_entity_poly.entity_id
_entity_poly.type
_entity_poly.pdbx_seq_one_letter_code
_entity_poly.pdbx_strand_id
1 'polypeptide(L)'
;MRTRFDRIRHAILFEIIGLVIIVGVLSQLGFNMGHVGVMGVIFSIIATGWNYVYNIGFDNYLVKKTGSAVKTAWIRIVHSLGFEGGLLFLTIPFMAWFLNLTIWDAFVLDIGMVIFYLFYAYIYNFIYDTIFPVNAERVISKS
;
A
#
# COMPACT_ATOMS: atom_id res chain seq x y z
N MET A 1 18.30 -1.97 18.04
CA MET A 1 17.49 -2.60 16.97
C MET A 1 16.12 -2.96 17.54
N ARG A 2 15.03 -2.62 16.83
CA ARG A 2 13.66 -3.00 17.23
C ARG A 2 13.49 -4.51 17.25
N THR A 3 12.87 -5.05 18.30
CA THR A 3 12.62 -6.50 18.42
C THR A 3 11.56 -6.96 17.42
N ARG A 4 11.45 -8.27 17.15
CA ARG A 4 10.40 -8.80 16.25
C ARG A 4 9.00 -8.47 16.77
N PHE A 5 8.79 -8.52 18.08
CA PHE A 5 7.53 -8.17 18.72
C PHE A 5 7.18 -6.68 18.56
N ASP A 6 8.14 -5.77 18.65
CA ASP A 6 7.90 -4.33 18.44
C ASP A 6 7.42 -4.04 17.01
N ARG A 7 7.96 -4.76 16.02
CA ARG A 7 7.56 -4.61 14.61
C ARG A 7 6.15 -5.14 14.37
N ILE A 8 5.81 -6.29 14.94
CA ILE A 8 4.47 -6.88 14.83
C ILE A 8 3.43 -5.96 15.48
N ARG A 9 3.69 -5.49 16.71
CA ARG A 9 2.81 -4.54 17.40
C ARG A 9 2.61 -3.27 16.58
N HIS A 10 3.69 -2.70 16.05
CA HIS A 10 3.63 -1.51 15.22
C HIS A 10 2.77 -1.71 13.96
N ALA A 11 2.96 -2.82 13.25
CA ALA A 11 2.21 -3.12 12.03
C ALA A 11 0.72 -3.36 12.31
N ILE A 12 0.40 -4.11 13.36
CA ILE A 12 -0.99 -4.38 13.74
C ILE A 12 -1.71 -3.09 14.16
N LEU A 13 -1.07 -2.26 14.99
CA LEU A 13 -1.68 -1.00 15.43
C LEU A 13 -1.86 0.00 14.27
N PHE A 14 -0.90 0.05 13.34
CA PHE A 14 -1.00 0.85 12.13
C PHE A 14 -2.21 0.44 11.31
N GLU A 15 -2.35 -0.86 11.04
CA GLU A 15 -3.43 -1.38 10.21
C GLU A 15 -4.80 -1.15 10.86
N ILE A 16 -4.94 -1.48 12.15
CA ILE A 16 -6.21 -1.35 12.87
C ILE A 16 -6.66 0.12 12.96
N ILE A 17 -5.76 1.02 13.35
CA ILE A 17 -6.11 2.44 13.51
C ILE A 17 -6.45 3.05 12.15
N GLY A 18 -5.64 2.78 11.12
CA GLY A 18 -5.90 3.24 9.76
C GLY A 18 -7.26 2.76 9.24
N LEU A 19 -7.55 1.47 9.39
CA LEU A 19 -8.83 0.89 8.98
C LEU A 19 -10.03 1.50 9.72
N VAL A 20 -9.94 1.69 11.05
CA VAL A 20 -11.02 2.31 11.83
C VAL A 20 -11.32 3.73 11.34
N ILE A 21 -10.28 4.54 11.08
CA ILE A 21 -10.46 5.91 10.58
C ILE A 21 -11.10 5.88 9.19
N ILE A 22 -10.59 5.06 8.28
CA ILE A 22 -11.10 4.98 6.90
C ILE A 22 -12.53 4.48 6.85
N VAL A 23 -12.85 3.38 7.55
CA VAL A 23 -14.21 2.86 7.59
C VAL A 23 -15.15 3.89 8.22
N GLY A 24 -14.70 4.60 9.26
CA GLY A 24 -15.45 5.69 9.88
C GLY A 24 -15.75 6.82 8.90
N VAL A 25 -14.73 7.34 8.21
CA VAL A 25 -14.87 8.43 7.22
C VAL A 25 -15.77 8.01 6.07
N LEU A 26 -15.53 6.83 5.48
CA LEU A 26 -16.33 6.34 4.36
C LEU A 26 -17.78 6.04 4.77
N SER A 27 -18.01 5.61 6.02
CA SER A 27 -19.37 5.45 6.53
C SER A 27 -20.13 6.78 6.61
N GLN A 28 -19.47 7.89 6.94
CA GLN A 28 -20.11 9.22 6.93
C GLN A 28 -20.45 9.68 5.51
N LEU A 29 -19.73 9.17 4.51
CA LEU A 29 -20.01 9.39 3.08
C LEU A 29 -21.09 8.44 2.53
N GLY A 30 -21.71 7.61 3.39
CA GLY A 30 -22.81 6.71 3.01
C GLY A 30 -22.37 5.33 2.54
N PHE A 31 -21.08 5.00 2.57
CA PHE A 31 -20.61 3.67 2.21
C PHE A 31 -20.93 2.66 3.32
N ASN A 32 -21.35 1.45 2.92
CA ASN A 32 -21.57 0.37 3.85
C ASN A 32 -20.23 -0.12 4.44
N MET A 33 -20.09 -0.09 5.76
CA MET A 33 -18.85 -0.46 6.47
C MET A 33 -18.33 -1.86 6.10
N GLY A 34 -19.23 -2.83 5.90
CA GLY A 34 -18.88 -4.19 5.50
C GLY A 34 -18.28 -4.26 4.09
N HIS A 35 -18.78 -3.43 3.16
CA HIS A 35 -18.29 -3.39 1.79
C HIS A 35 -16.87 -2.80 1.73
N VAL A 36 -16.58 -1.76 2.50
CA VAL A 36 -15.24 -1.14 2.55
C VAL A 36 -14.17 -2.14 3.03
N GLY A 37 -14.46 -2.88 4.10
CA GLY A 37 -13.53 -3.90 4.61
C GLY A 37 -13.30 -5.05 3.62
N VAL A 38 -14.37 -5.56 3.01
CA VAL A 38 -14.28 -6.60 1.97
C VAL A 38 -13.50 -6.10 0.75
N MET A 39 -13.72 -4.85 0.34
CA MET A 39 -13.00 -4.23 -0.76
C MET A 39 -11.49 -4.19 -0.49
N GLY A 40 -11.07 -3.79 0.72
CA GLY A 40 -9.66 -3.79 1.10
C GLY A 40 -8.99 -5.17 0.99
N VAL A 41 -9.70 -6.23 1.42
CA VAL A 41 -9.21 -7.62 1.28
C VAL A 41 -9.08 -8.01 -0.18
N ILE A 42 -10.11 -7.73 -1.00
CA ILE A 42 -10.07 -8.04 -2.45
C ILE A 42 -8.93 -7.28 -3.14
N PHE A 43 -8.72 -6.01 -2.77
CA PHE A 43 -7.65 -5.19 -3.33
C PHE A 43 -6.28 -5.75 -2.97
N SER A 44 -6.08 -6.22 -1.73
CA SER A 44 -4.83 -6.87 -1.32
C SER A 44 -4.55 -8.11 -2.16
N ILE A 45 -5.57 -8.92 -2.45
CA ILE A 45 -5.46 -10.10 -3.31
C ILE A 45 -5.14 -9.71 -4.76
N ILE A 46 -5.87 -8.74 -5.32
CA ILE A 46 -5.64 -8.22 -6.68
C ILE A 46 -4.22 -7.66 -6.80
N ALA A 47 -3.79 -6.81 -5.86
CA ALA A 47 -2.47 -6.21 -5.88
C ALA A 47 -1.36 -7.26 -5.77
N THR A 48 -1.53 -8.26 -4.90
CA THR A 48 -0.56 -9.36 -4.76
C THR A 48 -0.49 -10.21 -6.03
N GLY A 49 -1.65 -10.56 -6.61
CA GLY A 49 -1.72 -11.30 -7.86
C GLY A 49 -1.14 -10.52 -9.04
N TRP A 50 -1.48 -9.24 -9.16
CA TRP A 50 -0.96 -8.35 -10.18
C TRP A 50 0.55 -8.15 -10.06
N ASN A 51 1.08 -7.99 -8.85
CA ASN A 51 2.52 -7.92 -8.59
C ASN A 51 3.25 -9.15 -9.14
N TYR A 52 2.71 -10.35 -8.89
CA TYR A 52 3.31 -11.58 -9.42
C TYR A 52 3.27 -11.63 -10.96
N VAL A 53 2.09 -11.39 -11.55
CA VAL A 53 1.89 -11.45 -13.01
C VAL A 53 2.73 -10.40 -13.74
N TYR A 54 2.74 -9.17 -13.24
CA TYR A 54 3.49 -8.06 -13.83
C TYR A 54 4.99 -8.30 -13.78
N ASN A 55 5.52 -8.76 -12.63
CA ASN A 55 6.95 -9.06 -12.50
C ASN A 55 7.39 -10.12 -13.50
N ILE A 56 6.64 -11.22 -13.65
CA ILE A 56 6.96 -12.27 -14.63
C ILE A 56 6.88 -11.74 -16.06
N GLY A 57 5.81 -11.02 -16.40
CA GLY A 57 5.63 -10.46 -17.74
C GLY A 57 6.75 -9.51 -18.13
N PHE A 58 7.14 -8.64 -17.20
CA PHE A 58 8.19 -7.66 -17.43
C PHE A 58 9.59 -8.27 -17.49
N ASP A 59 9.89 -9.23 -16.62
CA ASP A 59 11.18 -9.92 -16.65
C ASP A 59 11.35 -10.72 -17.94
N ASN A 60 10.29 -11.41 -18.40
CA ASN A 60 10.28 -12.09 -19.69
C ASN A 60 10.46 -11.12 -20.87
N TYR A 61 9.80 -9.96 -20.82
CA TYR A 61 9.96 -8.91 -21.83
C TYR A 61 11.40 -8.36 -21.86
N LEU A 62 11.99 -8.10 -20.69
CA LEU A 62 13.36 -7.61 -20.57
C LEU A 62 14.38 -8.61 -21.12
N VAL A 63 14.26 -9.88 -20.75
CA VAL A 63 15.17 -10.94 -21.23
C VAL A 63 15.04 -11.08 -22.75
N LYS A 64 13.82 -11.06 -23.30
CA LYS A 64 13.61 -11.09 -24.76
C LYS A 64 14.20 -9.88 -25.49
N LYS A 65 14.16 -8.70 -24.87
CA LYS A 65 14.57 -7.43 -25.51
C LYS A 65 16.06 -7.12 -25.33
N THR A 66 16.66 -7.51 -24.21
CA THR A 66 18.01 -7.08 -23.81
C THR A 66 18.95 -8.24 -23.50
N GLY A 67 18.46 -9.49 -23.51
CA GLY A 67 19.25 -10.69 -23.19
C GLY A 67 19.66 -10.81 -21.73
N SER A 68 19.19 -9.91 -20.86
CA SER A 68 19.56 -9.84 -19.44
C SER A 68 18.38 -9.38 -18.58
N ALA A 69 18.33 -9.86 -17.35
CA ALA A 69 17.36 -9.42 -16.34
C ALA A 69 17.85 -8.22 -15.50
N VAL A 70 19.03 -7.66 -15.83
CA VAL A 70 19.63 -6.55 -15.07
C VAL A 70 18.84 -5.25 -15.31
N LYS A 71 18.10 -4.81 -14.29
CA LYS A 71 17.33 -3.56 -14.31
C LYS A 71 18.23 -2.36 -13.99
N THR A 72 18.58 -1.55 -14.99
CA THR A 72 19.20 -0.23 -14.81
C THR A 72 18.24 0.73 -14.10
N ALA A 73 18.74 1.86 -13.58
CA ALA A 73 17.91 2.84 -12.88
C ALA A 73 16.70 3.30 -13.71
N TRP A 74 16.90 3.55 -15.01
CA TRP A 74 15.81 3.92 -15.93
C TRP A 74 14.78 2.80 -16.10
N ILE A 75 15.24 1.56 -16.26
CA ILE A 75 14.34 0.39 -16.39
C ILE A 75 13.49 0.22 -15.12
N ARG A 76 14.03 0.52 -13.93
CA ARG A 76 13.28 0.47 -12.68
C ARG A 76 12.19 1.53 -12.61
N ILE A 77 12.45 2.75 -13.08
CA ILE A 77 11.43 3.81 -13.14
C ILE A 77 10.30 3.39 -14.09
N VAL A 78 10.63 2.94 -15.30
CA VAL A 78 9.64 2.49 -16.28
C VAL A 78 8.84 1.30 -15.75
N HIS A 79 9.49 0.35 -15.07
CA HIS A 79 8.86 -0.78 -14.42
C HIS A 79 7.85 -0.33 -13.35
N SER A 80 8.27 0.54 -12.43
CA SER A 80 7.41 0.99 -11.33
C SER A 80 6.22 1.80 -11.85
N LEU A 81 6.43 2.70 -12.82
CA LEU A 81 5.36 3.48 -13.43
C LEU A 81 4.37 2.59 -14.20
N GLY A 82 4.88 1.59 -14.94
CA GLY A 82 4.02 0.64 -15.65
C GLY A 82 3.27 -0.30 -14.70
N PHE A 83 3.90 -0.70 -13.59
CA PHE A 83 3.25 -1.50 -12.54
C PHE A 83 2.08 -0.74 -11.93
N GLU A 84 2.34 0.49 -11.48
CA GLU A 84 1.35 1.35 -10.83
C GLU A 84 0.21 1.68 -11.80
N GLY A 85 0.53 2.12 -13.01
CA GLY A 85 -0.47 2.44 -14.03
C GLY A 85 -1.33 1.23 -14.41
N GLY A 86 -0.72 0.05 -14.53
CA GLY A 86 -1.46 -1.19 -14.79
C GLY A 86 -2.34 -1.62 -13.61
N LEU A 87 -1.86 -1.42 -12.38
CA LEU A 87 -2.64 -1.70 -11.18
C LEU A 87 -3.86 -0.78 -11.09
N LEU A 88 -3.68 0.53 -11.30
CA LEU A 88 -4.76 1.51 -11.35
C LEU A 88 -5.81 1.16 -12.41
N PHE A 89 -5.38 0.69 -13.58
CA PHE A 89 -6.28 0.25 -14.64
C PHE A 89 -7.16 -0.95 -14.23
N LEU A 90 -6.71 -1.77 -13.29
CA LEU A 90 -7.50 -2.88 -12.74
C LEU A 90 -8.34 -2.45 -11.53
N THR A 91 -7.77 -1.68 -10.61
CA THR A 91 -8.41 -1.34 -9.34
C THR A 91 -9.51 -0.30 -9.52
N ILE A 92 -9.34 0.72 -10.37
CA ILE A 92 -10.33 1.78 -10.54
C ILE A 92 -11.65 1.27 -11.13
N PRO A 93 -11.67 0.50 -12.25
CA PRO A 93 -12.93 -0.02 -12.78
C PRO A 93 -13.61 -0.98 -11.81
N PHE A 94 -12.82 -1.80 -11.09
CA PHE A 94 -13.35 -2.69 -10.08
C PHE A 94 -13.96 -1.92 -8.90
N MET A 95 -13.31 -0.86 -8.41
CA MET A 95 -13.83 0.01 -7.35
C MET A 95 -15.13 0.69 -7.78
N ALA A 96 -15.14 1.26 -8.99
CA ALA A 96 -16.30 1.92 -9.57
C ALA A 96 -17.50 0.97 -9.64
N TRP A 97 -17.28 -0.26 -10.12
CA TRP A 97 -18.31 -1.29 -10.16
C TRP A 97 -18.76 -1.74 -8.76
N PHE A 98 -17.82 -2.01 -7.86
CA PHE A 98 -18.10 -2.60 -6.55
C PHE A 98 -18.80 -1.62 -5.59
N LEU A 99 -18.42 -0.35 -5.62
CA LEU A 99 -19.01 0.71 -4.80
C LEU A 99 -20.13 1.48 -5.52
N ASN A 100 -20.46 1.09 -6.76
CA ASN A 100 -21.45 1.75 -7.61
C ASN A 100 -21.16 3.26 -7.79
N LEU A 101 -19.88 3.58 -8.04
CA LEU A 101 -19.37 4.92 -8.27
C LEU A 101 -19.10 5.15 -9.76
N THR A 102 -19.03 6.42 -10.17
CA THR A 102 -18.47 6.73 -11.49
C THR A 102 -16.97 6.45 -11.51
N ILE A 103 -16.38 6.24 -12.71
CA ILE A 103 -14.92 6.05 -12.85
C ILE A 103 -14.15 7.25 -12.26
N TRP A 104 -14.70 8.46 -12.42
CA TRP A 104 -14.09 9.67 -11.88
C TRP A 104 -14.12 9.68 -10.35
N ASP A 105 -15.26 9.37 -9.74
CA ASP A 105 -15.38 9.31 -8.27
C ASP A 105 -14.49 8.23 -7.67
N ALA A 106 -14.40 7.07 -8.32
CA ALA A 106 -13.48 6.00 -7.92
C ALA A 106 -12.01 6.43 -8.01
N PHE A 107 -11.62 7.15 -9.06
CA PHE A 107 -10.28 7.70 -9.20
C PHE A 107 -9.96 8.76 -8.12
N VAL A 108 -10.90 9.66 -7.84
CA VAL A 108 -10.76 10.67 -6.77
C VAL A 108 -10.66 10.01 -5.40
N LEU A 109 -11.47 8.97 -5.16
CA LEU A 109 -11.43 8.18 -3.93
C LEU A 109 -10.08 7.49 -3.76
N ASP A 110 -9.56 6.86 -4.82
CA ASP A 110 -8.25 6.20 -4.82
C ASP A 110 -7.11 7.17 -4.50
N ILE A 111 -7.07 8.33 -5.17
CA ILE A 111 -6.10 9.39 -4.86
C ILE A 111 -6.26 9.90 -3.42
N GLY A 112 -7.49 10.12 -2.97
CA GLY A 112 -7.78 10.56 -1.61
C GLY A 112 -7.25 9.57 -0.57
N MET A 113 -7.42 8.27 -0.83
CA MET A 113 -6.89 7.20 0.02
C MET A 113 -5.36 7.17 0.04
N VAL A 114 -4.70 7.29 -1.13
CA VAL A 114 -3.22 7.36 -1.21
C VAL A 114 -2.69 8.56 -0.42
N ILE A 115 -3.27 9.74 -0.62
CA ILE A 115 -2.90 10.96 0.09
C ILE A 115 -3.12 10.79 1.60
N PHE A 116 -4.28 10.27 2.01
CA PHE A 116 -4.59 10.00 3.40
C PHE A 116 -3.55 9.07 4.04
N TYR A 117 -3.26 7.92 3.43
CA TYR A 117 -2.29 6.96 3.97
C TYR A 117 -0.88 7.51 4.02
N LEU A 118 -0.49 8.37 3.08
CA LEU A 118 0.81 9.04 3.09
C LEU A 118 0.97 9.92 4.33
N PHE A 119 -0.01 10.78 4.60
CA PHE A 119 0.02 11.65 5.78
C PHE A 119 -0.17 10.87 7.09
N TYR A 120 -1.10 9.92 7.09
CA TYR A 120 -1.37 9.05 8.23
C TYR A 120 -0.11 8.26 8.62
N ALA A 121 0.59 7.65 7.66
CA ALA A 121 1.81 6.91 7.94
C ALA A 121 2.91 7.79 8.51
N TYR A 122 3.08 9.01 7.99
CA TYR A 122 4.04 9.95 8.56
C TYR A 122 3.71 10.28 10.03
N ILE A 123 2.48 10.69 10.31
CA ILE A 123 2.03 11.09 11.66
C ILE A 123 2.11 9.90 12.62
N TYR A 124 1.61 8.73 12.21
CA TYR A 124 1.63 7.53 13.03
C TYR A 124 3.06 7.11 13.36
N ASN A 125 3.97 7.10 12.37
CA ASN A 125 5.37 6.76 12.61
C ASN A 125 6.01 7.73 13.61
N PHE A 126 5.78 9.03 13.45
CA PHE A 126 6.28 10.06 14.37
C PHE A 126 5.77 9.87 15.80
N ILE A 127 4.46 9.66 15.98
CA ILE A 127 3.85 9.42 17.29
C ILE A 127 4.38 8.12 17.89
N TYR A 128 4.43 7.04 17.12
CA TYR A 128 4.89 5.73 17.60
C TYR A 128 6.36 5.77 18.04
N ASP A 129 7.21 6.48 17.29
CA ASP A 129 8.62 6.67 17.65
C ASP A 129 8.80 7.55 18.89
N THR A 130 7.90 8.50 19.13
CA THR A 130 7.88 9.33 20.35
C THR A 130 7.43 8.53 21.58
N ILE A 131 6.42 7.67 21.44
CA ILE A 131 5.90 6.84 22.55
C ILE A 131 6.83 5.66 22.84
N PHE A 132 7.42 5.07 21.80
CA PHE A 132 8.35 3.94 21.89
C PHE A 132 9.71 4.31 21.29
N PRO A 133 10.48 5.19 21.98
CA PRO A 133 11.79 5.57 21.52
C PRO A 133 12.70 4.35 21.45
N VAL A 134 13.42 4.24 20.34
CA VAL A 134 14.41 3.17 20.16
C VAL A 134 15.62 3.55 21.02
N ASN A 135 15.70 3.03 22.26
CA ASN A 135 16.83 3.29 23.15
C ASN A 135 18.16 2.97 22.44
N ALA A 136 18.94 4.00 22.15
CA ALA A 136 20.28 3.90 21.58
C ALA A 136 21.30 3.34 22.60
N GLU A 137 20.99 3.39 23.90
CA GLU A 137 21.91 3.04 24.99
C GLU A 137 22.30 1.56 25.05
N ARG A 138 21.52 0.65 24.45
CA ARG A 138 21.80 -0.80 24.54
C ARG A 138 22.98 -1.27 23.67
N VAL A 139 23.61 -0.37 22.91
CA VAL A 139 24.81 -0.66 22.09
C VAL A 139 26.11 -0.41 22.85
N ILE A 140 26.11 0.45 23.88
CA ILE A 140 27.35 0.88 24.56
C ILE A 140 27.67 0.03 25.80
N SER A 141 26.70 -0.67 26.41
CA SER A 141 26.97 -1.49 27.62
C SER A 141 27.61 -2.87 27.35
N LYS A 142 28.18 -3.09 26.16
CA LYS A 142 28.82 -4.36 25.76
C LYS A 142 30.21 -4.20 25.13
N SER A 143 30.86 -3.04 25.26
CA SER A 143 32.28 -2.88 24.92
C SER A 143 33.16 -3.02 26.16
#